data_AF-A0A945EAQ5-F1
#
_entry.id   AF-A0A945EAQ5-F1
#
_cell.length_a   1.000
_cell.length_b   1.000
_cell.length_c   1.000
_cell.angle_alpha   90.00
_cell.angle_beta   90.00
_cell.angle_gamma   90.00
#
_symmetry.space_group_name_H-M   'P 1'
#
loop_
_entity.id
_entity.type
_entity.pdbx_description
1 polymer ?
#
loop_
_entity_poly.entity_id
_entity_poly.type
_entity_poly.pdbx_seq_one_letter_code
_entity_poly.pdbx_strand_id
1 'polypeptide(L)'
;MENQDLSQDIASTQLEQSNVPSDKKSKKVWIIVGIVIFVLILIATGAFFYFRYYNLDDCGDCLINDIINSDPAAEYDNNETIDKFSLSTEAKDLLTENNFVVVPWGYKEDFVKSYKLINDREVPVFVTSDSLLHLYHIQFDETLKEVEENQFYDDIWTISKQMVDQMQELYMNTENEQVKEAANLNQAYFSVILSLLSPSEEQLNSTQESDTTGSFGLPEIVEINSFTQEEFDKYQYEVPSYIKDQVDTEVATIKKHQGFSPSVLFGYDEDFSQYIPRGHYTRSEKLKNYFQALMYMGRMTFLLNEGIVQNPENIKQTTQALLIADQLHENQDLEKKWQRMYEITSYYVGISDDLSPVDYFESINTIFNEAVDYNLVNTDLINQLRENLNDKKSPSIISGIGACGVEVNLVSGEIEKSAEKCYDSGKGLRFMGQRFVPDSYIMEQ
;
A
#
# COMPACT_ATOMS: atom_id res chain seq x y z
N MET A 1 -46.82 62.38 -41.81
CA MET A 1 -47.89 61.59 -42.45
C MET A 1 -47.25 60.25 -42.80
N GLU A 2 -47.09 59.35 -41.84
CA GLU A 2 -48.11 58.41 -41.29
C GLU A 2 -47.94 57.03 -41.95
N ASN A 3 -48.23 55.98 -41.18
CA ASN A 3 -47.90 54.54 -41.32
C ASN A 3 -46.46 54.19 -40.91
N GLN A 4 -46.11 53.94 -39.64
CA GLN A 4 -46.72 53.12 -38.57
C GLN A 4 -46.70 51.60 -38.82
N ASP A 5 -46.13 50.90 -37.83
CA ASP A 5 -46.24 49.48 -37.49
C ASP A 5 -45.44 48.42 -38.27
N LEU A 6 -44.24 48.10 -37.75
CA LEU A 6 -43.78 46.71 -37.46
C LEU A 6 -42.42 46.72 -36.73
N SER A 7 -42.35 47.33 -35.54
CA SER A 7 -41.15 47.22 -34.68
C SER A 7 -41.46 47.46 -33.20
N GLN A 8 -42.48 46.80 -32.66
CA GLN A 8 -42.63 46.57 -31.23
C GLN A 8 -43.36 45.24 -31.04
N ASP A 9 -42.62 44.20 -30.69
CA ASP A 9 -43.02 43.08 -29.82
C ASP A 9 -41.96 41.97 -29.89
N ILE A 10 -40.80 42.25 -29.28
CA ILE A 10 -39.79 41.25 -28.87
C ILE A 10 -40.02 40.89 -27.38
N ALA A 11 -41.23 41.07 -26.87
CA ALA A 11 -41.52 40.91 -25.44
C ALA A 11 -42.85 40.18 -25.18
N SER A 12 -42.98 38.93 -25.61
CA SER A 12 -44.03 38.02 -25.12
C SER A 12 -43.78 36.56 -25.52
N THR A 13 -42.69 35.95 -25.06
CA THR A 13 -42.60 34.48 -25.00
C THR A 13 -41.71 34.02 -23.84
N GLN A 14 -42.13 34.38 -22.64
CA GLN A 14 -41.72 33.75 -21.38
C GLN A 14 -43.02 33.42 -20.65
N LEU A 15 -43.33 32.12 -20.56
CA LEU A 15 -44.13 31.42 -19.53
C LEU A 15 -44.88 30.21 -20.16
N GLU A 16 -44.13 29.14 -20.40
CA GLU A 16 -44.61 27.80 -20.09
C GLU A 16 -43.39 26.96 -19.69
N GLN A 17 -43.04 27.06 -18.42
CA GLN A 17 -42.06 26.19 -17.77
C GLN A 17 -42.66 24.77 -17.71
N SER A 18 -42.17 23.87 -18.57
CA SER A 18 -42.30 22.43 -18.30
C SER A 18 -41.34 22.08 -17.15
N ASN A 19 -41.90 21.92 -15.95
CA ASN A 19 -41.22 21.46 -14.76
C ASN A 19 -40.53 20.10 -15.00
N VAL A 20 -39.20 20.09 -15.11
CA VAL A 20 -38.36 18.90 -14.86
C VAL A 20 -37.56 19.18 -13.60
N PRO A 21 -37.71 18.41 -12.51
CA PRO A 21 -36.98 18.67 -11.28
C PRO A 21 -35.49 18.41 -11.47
N SER A 22 -34.66 19.40 -11.17
CA SER A 22 -33.20 19.26 -11.09
C SER A 22 -32.81 18.55 -9.80
N ASP A 23 -32.92 17.23 -9.77
CA ASP A 23 -32.44 16.44 -8.64
C ASP A 23 -30.99 15.96 -8.89
N LYS A 24 -30.06 16.41 -8.05
CA LYS A 24 -28.64 15.98 -8.03
C LYS A 24 -28.50 14.45 -7.86
N LYS A 25 -29.51 13.77 -7.29
CA LYS A 25 -29.55 12.30 -7.23
C LYS A 25 -29.71 11.65 -8.61
N SER A 26 -30.49 12.24 -9.50
CA SER A 26 -30.73 11.70 -10.85
C SER A 26 -29.44 11.66 -11.68
N LYS A 27 -28.62 12.73 -11.67
CA LYS A 27 -27.33 12.75 -12.38
C LYS A 27 -26.32 11.74 -11.83
N LYS A 28 -26.26 11.51 -10.51
CA LYS A 28 -25.42 10.47 -9.91
C LYS A 28 -25.88 9.07 -10.30
N VAL A 29 -27.20 8.83 -10.35
CA VAL A 29 -27.78 7.56 -10.80
C VAL A 29 -27.44 7.28 -12.26
N TRP A 30 -27.53 8.28 -13.15
CA TRP A 30 -27.15 8.10 -14.56
C TRP A 30 -25.65 7.88 -14.79
N ILE A 31 -24.77 8.47 -13.96
CA ILE A 31 -23.33 8.20 -14.00
C ILE A 31 -23.01 6.78 -13.52
N ILE A 32 -23.64 6.34 -12.42
CA ILE A 32 -23.46 4.98 -11.89
C ILE A 32 -24.00 3.94 -12.89
N VAL A 33 -25.16 4.19 -13.49
CA VAL A 33 -25.71 3.33 -14.55
C VAL A 33 -24.78 3.30 -15.77
N GLY A 34 -24.17 4.43 -16.14
CA GLY A 34 -23.17 4.49 -17.22
C GLY A 34 -21.91 3.67 -16.92
N ILE A 35 -21.39 3.72 -15.69
CA ILE A 35 -20.22 2.95 -15.26
C ILE A 35 -20.56 1.45 -15.21
N VAL A 36 -21.73 1.07 -14.69
CA VAL A 36 -22.16 -0.33 -14.66
C VAL A 36 -22.34 -0.89 -16.08
N ILE A 37 -22.90 -0.11 -17.01
CA ILE A 37 -23.01 -0.51 -18.42
C ILE A 37 -21.61 -0.63 -19.05
N PHE A 38 -20.68 0.28 -18.75
CA PHE A 38 -19.32 0.21 -19.29
C PHE A 38 -18.53 -0.99 -18.75
N VAL A 39 -18.67 -1.31 -17.46
CA VAL A 39 -18.08 -2.51 -16.84
C VAL A 39 -18.72 -3.79 -17.41
N LEU A 40 -20.03 -3.82 -17.61
CA LEU A 40 -20.71 -4.95 -18.26
C LEU A 40 -20.28 -5.12 -19.73
N ILE A 41 -20.04 -4.02 -20.46
CA ILE A 41 -19.49 -4.06 -21.81
C ILE A 41 -18.05 -4.59 -21.78
N LEU A 42 -17.21 -4.16 -20.84
CA LEU A 42 -15.84 -4.68 -20.68
C LEU A 42 -15.81 -6.16 -20.34
N ILE A 43 -16.67 -6.61 -19.42
CA ILE A 43 -16.86 -8.03 -19.07
C ILE A 43 -17.36 -8.81 -20.30
N ALA A 44 -18.32 -8.26 -21.05
CA ALA A 44 -18.83 -8.91 -22.26
C ALA A 44 -17.77 -8.96 -23.37
N THR A 45 -16.94 -7.92 -23.56
CA THR A 45 -15.85 -7.93 -24.55
C THR A 45 -14.68 -8.82 -24.13
N GLY A 46 -14.37 -8.90 -22.83
CA GLY A 46 -13.38 -9.81 -22.27
C GLY A 46 -13.84 -11.26 -22.37
N ALA A 47 -15.12 -11.53 -22.06
CA ALA A 47 -15.75 -12.82 -22.27
C ALA A 47 -15.82 -13.18 -23.76
N PHE A 48 -16.05 -12.23 -24.66
CA PHE A 48 -16.07 -12.45 -26.11
C PHE A 48 -14.66 -12.76 -26.67
N PHE A 49 -13.61 -12.10 -26.18
CA PHE A 49 -12.23 -12.43 -26.52
C PHE A 49 -11.82 -13.80 -25.95
N TYR A 50 -12.24 -14.11 -24.72
CA TYR A 50 -12.02 -15.41 -24.08
C TYR A 50 -12.74 -16.54 -24.84
N PHE A 51 -14.00 -16.35 -25.24
CA PHE A 51 -14.77 -17.31 -26.04
C PHE A 51 -14.19 -17.54 -27.44
N ARG A 52 -13.71 -16.47 -28.10
CA ARG A 52 -13.13 -16.57 -29.45
C ARG A 52 -11.72 -17.15 -29.48
N TYR A 53 -10.98 -17.06 -28.38
CA TYR A 53 -9.67 -17.71 -28.23
C TYR A 53 -9.80 -19.23 -27.95
N TYR A 54 -10.92 -19.68 -27.37
CA TYR A 54 -11.14 -21.08 -26.98
C TYR A 54 -12.16 -21.87 -27.84
N ASN A 55 -12.72 -21.30 -28.91
CA ASN A 55 -13.64 -22.00 -29.83
C ASN A 55 -14.81 -22.72 -29.10
N LEU A 56 -15.44 -22.04 -28.13
CA LEU A 56 -16.66 -22.52 -27.48
C LEU A 56 -17.89 -22.07 -28.29
N ASP A 57 -18.03 -22.58 -29.51
CA ASP A 57 -19.28 -22.52 -30.27
C ASP A 57 -20.13 -23.75 -29.91
N ASP A 58 -20.97 -23.64 -28.87
CA ASP A 58 -22.35 -24.15 -28.85
C ASP A 58 -22.95 -24.17 -27.43
N CYS A 59 -24.25 -23.83 -27.35
CA CYS A 59 -25.18 -24.07 -26.23
C CYS A 59 -25.14 -23.15 -24.99
N GLY A 60 -25.35 -21.84 -25.18
CA GLY A 60 -25.71 -20.90 -24.09
C GLY A 60 -27.15 -21.06 -23.55
N ASP A 61 -28.10 -21.47 -24.40
CA ASP A 61 -29.52 -21.60 -24.02
C ASP A 61 -29.90 -22.99 -23.48
N CYS A 62 -28.99 -23.95 -23.53
CA CYS A 62 -29.23 -25.34 -23.17
C CYS A 62 -28.99 -25.57 -21.65
N LEU A 63 -27.99 -24.89 -21.08
CA LEU A 63 -27.54 -25.13 -19.69
C LEU A 63 -28.48 -24.57 -18.61
N ILE A 64 -29.21 -23.48 -18.88
CA ILE A 64 -30.04 -22.83 -17.84
C ILE A 64 -31.32 -23.63 -17.56
N ASN A 65 -31.90 -24.27 -18.57
CA ASN A 65 -33.11 -25.08 -18.40
C ASN A 65 -32.84 -26.46 -17.78
N ASP A 66 -31.64 -27.01 -17.97
CA ASP A 66 -31.25 -28.28 -17.35
C ASP A 66 -30.93 -28.11 -15.85
N ILE A 67 -30.34 -26.99 -15.44
CA ILE A 67 -30.05 -26.70 -14.02
C ILE A 67 -31.32 -26.46 -13.19
N ILE A 68 -32.37 -25.88 -13.80
CA ILE A 68 -33.63 -25.58 -13.09
C ILE A 68 -34.53 -26.83 -12.96
N ASN A 69 -34.36 -27.85 -13.83
CA ASN A 69 -35.19 -29.05 -13.84
C ASN A 69 -34.47 -30.33 -13.39
N SER A 70 -33.18 -30.27 -13.05
CA SER A 70 -32.47 -31.43 -12.50
C SER A 70 -32.81 -31.62 -11.02
N ASP A 71 -33.50 -32.72 -10.73
CA ASP A 71 -33.66 -33.26 -9.38
C ASP A 71 -32.26 -33.45 -8.75
N PRO A 72 -31.94 -32.82 -7.61
CA PRO A 72 -30.62 -32.98 -6.96
C PRO A 72 -30.37 -34.41 -6.46
N ALA A 73 -31.38 -35.27 -6.51
CA ALA A 73 -31.31 -36.71 -6.22
C ALA A 73 -31.20 -37.60 -7.48
N ALA A 74 -30.89 -37.03 -8.66
CA ALA A 74 -30.47 -37.85 -9.79
C ALA A 74 -29.14 -38.54 -9.41
N GLU A 75 -29.25 -39.82 -9.11
CA GLU A 75 -28.19 -40.78 -8.83
C GLU A 75 -27.20 -40.82 -10.01
N TYR A 76 -26.31 -39.81 -10.07
CA TYR A 76 -25.07 -39.91 -10.82
C TYR A 76 -24.35 -41.12 -10.25
N ASP A 77 -23.92 -42.05 -11.11
CA ASP A 77 -23.13 -43.20 -10.71
C ASP A 77 -21.75 -42.71 -10.21
N ASN A 78 -21.76 -42.24 -8.96
CA ASN A 78 -20.61 -41.62 -8.31
C ASN A 78 -19.49 -42.64 -8.08
N ASN A 79 -19.75 -43.94 -8.27
CA ASN A 79 -18.75 -44.99 -8.09
C ASN A 79 -17.59 -44.84 -9.08
N GLU A 80 -17.88 -44.54 -10.35
CA GLU A 80 -16.84 -44.33 -11.37
C GLU A 80 -15.99 -43.08 -11.08
N THR A 81 -16.59 -42.05 -10.47
CA THR A 81 -15.87 -40.84 -10.06
C THR A 81 -15.07 -41.07 -8.77
N ILE A 82 -15.62 -41.79 -7.79
CA ILE A 82 -14.96 -42.11 -6.51
C ILE A 82 -13.71 -42.95 -6.75
N ASP A 83 -13.75 -43.89 -7.70
CA ASP A 83 -12.61 -44.75 -8.04
C ASP A 83 -11.42 -43.94 -8.61
N LYS A 84 -11.65 -42.76 -9.20
CA LYS A 84 -10.60 -41.87 -9.73
C LYS A 84 -9.78 -41.17 -8.63
N PHE A 85 -10.26 -41.14 -7.39
CA PHE A 85 -9.62 -40.44 -6.27
C PHE A 85 -8.84 -41.33 -5.30
N SER A 86 -8.87 -42.66 -5.47
CA SER A 86 -8.13 -43.62 -4.61
C SER A 86 -8.29 -43.32 -3.11
N LEU A 87 -9.53 -43.10 -2.65
CA LEU A 87 -9.85 -42.72 -1.27
C LEU A 87 -9.47 -43.81 -0.27
N SER A 88 -8.96 -43.41 0.92
CA SER A 88 -8.76 -44.34 2.04
C SER A 88 -10.09 -44.86 2.59
N THR A 89 -10.06 -45.95 3.36
CA THR A 89 -11.25 -46.52 3.99
C THR A 89 -11.94 -45.49 4.88
N GLU A 90 -11.17 -44.73 5.66
CA GLU A 90 -11.68 -43.67 6.53
C GLU A 90 -12.35 -42.55 5.73
N ALA A 91 -11.78 -42.16 4.59
CA ALA A 91 -12.37 -41.14 3.72
C ALA A 91 -13.68 -41.61 3.07
N LYS A 92 -13.80 -42.90 2.76
CA LYS A 92 -15.06 -43.50 2.24
C LYS A 92 -16.15 -43.55 3.31
N ASP A 93 -15.78 -43.87 4.54
CA ASP A 93 -16.72 -43.87 5.67
C ASP A 93 -17.25 -42.45 5.92
N LEU A 94 -16.37 -41.44 5.94
CA LEU A 94 -16.75 -40.03 6.07
C LEU A 94 -17.61 -39.54 4.91
N LEU A 95 -17.33 -39.96 3.67
CA LEU A 95 -18.15 -39.62 2.51
C LEU A 95 -19.56 -40.21 2.62
N THR A 96 -19.68 -41.44 3.13
CA THR A 96 -20.97 -42.11 3.32
C THR A 96 -21.78 -41.46 4.44
N GLU A 97 -21.13 -41.02 5.52
CA GLU A 97 -21.78 -40.37 6.66
C GLU A 97 -22.19 -38.92 6.35
N ASN A 98 -21.29 -38.14 5.74
CA ASN A 98 -21.44 -36.70 5.59
C ASN A 98 -21.87 -36.25 4.19
N ASN A 99 -21.91 -37.15 3.20
CA ASN A 99 -22.07 -36.86 1.77
C ASN A 99 -20.98 -35.93 1.19
N PHE A 100 -19.91 -35.66 1.93
CA PHE A 100 -18.71 -35.00 1.45
C PHE A 100 -17.50 -35.49 2.25
N VAL A 101 -16.31 -35.38 1.67
CA VAL A 101 -15.05 -35.65 2.36
C VAL A 101 -13.98 -34.69 1.85
N VAL A 102 -13.13 -34.19 2.75
CA VAL A 102 -11.95 -33.41 2.38
C VAL A 102 -10.74 -34.33 2.40
N VAL A 103 -10.09 -34.49 1.25
CA VAL A 103 -8.87 -35.31 1.13
C VAL A 103 -7.65 -34.44 0.87
N PRO A 104 -6.53 -34.68 1.60
CA PRO A 104 -5.29 -33.97 1.33
C PRO A 104 -4.75 -34.36 -0.05
N TRP A 105 -4.67 -33.39 -0.96
CA TRP A 105 -4.25 -33.59 -2.36
C TRP A 105 -2.87 -33.00 -2.66
N GLY A 106 -2.04 -32.87 -1.63
CA GLY A 106 -0.77 -32.13 -1.70
C GLY A 106 -0.98 -30.62 -1.84
N TYR A 107 0.13 -29.89 -1.93
CA TYR A 107 0.12 -28.45 -2.11
C TYR A 107 0.22 -28.12 -3.61
N LYS A 108 -0.85 -27.56 -4.17
CA LYS A 108 -0.83 -26.94 -5.50
C LYS A 108 -1.37 -25.53 -5.38
N GLU A 109 -0.50 -24.54 -5.54
CA GLU A 109 -0.85 -23.11 -5.48
C GLU A 109 -1.51 -22.61 -6.77
N ASP A 110 -1.57 -23.45 -7.80
CA ASP A 110 -2.10 -23.10 -9.12
C ASP A 110 -3.49 -23.70 -9.33
N PHE A 111 -4.51 -22.84 -9.24
CA PHE A 111 -5.91 -23.20 -9.49
C PHE A 111 -6.11 -23.73 -10.91
N VAL A 112 -5.42 -23.18 -11.92
CA VAL A 112 -5.57 -23.59 -13.32
C VAL A 112 -5.11 -25.03 -13.50
N LYS A 113 -3.95 -25.40 -12.93
CA LYS A 113 -3.48 -26.79 -12.95
C LYS A 113 -4.40 -27.72 -12.20
N SER A 114 -4.98 -27.28 -11.08
CA SER A 114 -5.90 -28.09 -10.29
C SER A 114 -7.17 -28.38 -11.09
N TYR A 115 -7.77 -27.37 -11.71
CA TYR A 115 -8.93 -27.55 -12.59
C TYR A 115 -8.63 -28.37 -13.83
N LYS A 116 -7.47 -28.13 -14.47
CA LYS A 116 -7.04 -28.92 -15.62
C LYS A 116 -6.86 -30.39 -15.24
N LEU A 117 -6.26 -30.70 -14.09
CA LEU A 117 -6.09 -32.07 -13.62
C LEU A 117 -7.44 -32.76 -13.37
N ILE A 118 -8.40 -32.06 -12.77
CA ILE A 118 -9.75 -32.58 -12.51
C ILE A 118 -10.46 -32.86 -13.84
N ASN A 119 -10.37 -31.91 -14.79
CA ASN A 119 -10.94 -32.03 -16.12
C ASN A 119 -10.29 -33.16 -16.95
N ASP A 120 -8.96 -33.28 -16.92
CA ASP A 120 -8.19 -34.33 -17.61
C ASP A 120 -8.52 -35.73 -17.07
N ARG A 121 -9.03 -35.83 -15.83
CA ARG A 121 -9.53 -37.07 -15.23
C ARG A 121 -11.02 -37.30 -15.48
N GLU A 122 -11.67 -36.44 -16.25
CA GLU A 122 -13.11 -36.48 -16.52
C GLU A 122 -13.93 -36.50 -15.21
N VAL A 123 -13.48 -35.74 -14.21
CA VAL A 123 -14.24 -35.49 -13.00
C VAL A 123 -14.98 -34.16 -13.18
N PRO A 124 -16.28 -34.05 -12.82
CA PRO A 124 -16.99 -32.79 -12.86
C PRO A 124 -16.28 -31.70 -12.06
N VAL A 125 -16.03 -30.56 -12.70
CA VAL A 125 -15.39 -29.41 -12.07
C VAL A 125 -16.44 -28.56 -11.37
N PHE A 126 -16.25 -28.32 -10.08
CA PHE A 126 -17.00 -27.32 -9.33
C PHE A 126 -16.13 -26.06 -9.13
N VAL A 127 -16.55 -24.95 -9.73
CA VAL A 127 -15.85 -23.66 -9.60
C VAL A 127 -16.41 -22.90 -8.41
N THR A 128 -15.56 -22.56 -7.44
CA THR A 128 -15.94 -21.77 -6.27
C THR A 128 -15.65 -20.29 -6.46
N SER A 129 -16.19 -19.44 -5.58
CA SER A 129 -15.83 -18.02 -5.50
C SER A 129 -14.33 -17.79 -5.29
N ASP A 130 -13.61 -18.75 -4.71
CA ASP A 130 -12.18 -18.63 -4.41
C ASP A 130 -11.33 -18.50 -5.67
N SER A 131 -11.78 -19.08 -6.79
CA SER A 131 -11.11 -18.89 -8.08
C SER A 131 -11.15 -17.44 -8.55
N LEU A 132 -12.29 -16.78 -8.33
CA LEU A 132 -12.46 -15.36 -8.66
C LEU A 132 -11.67 -14.48 -7.70
N LEU A 133 -11.69 -14.80 -6.40
CA LEU A 133 -10.90 -14.08 -5.40
C LEU A 133 -9.39 -14.22 -5.67
N HIS A 134 -8.90 -15.41 -6.01
CA HIS A 134 -7.51 -15.64 -6.37
C HIS A 134 -7.09 -14.83 -7.62
N LEU A 135 -7.93 -14.81 -8.66
CA LEU A 135 -7.67 -13.99 -9.85
C LEU A 135 -7.65 -12.49 -9.51
N TYR A 136 -8.56 -12.05 -8.64
CA TYR A 136 -8.58 -10.67 -8.15
C TYR A 136 -7.30 -10.32 -7.38
N HIS A 137 -6.81 -11.21 -6.51
CA HIS A 137 -5.53 -11.03 -5.81
C HIS A 137 -4.34 -10.93 -6.77
N ILE A 138 -4.25 -11.81 -7.78
CA ILE A 138 -3.19 -11.71 -8.79
C ILE A 138 -3.27 -10.38 -9.54
N GLN A 139 -4.47 -10.00 -10.00
CA GLN A 139 -4.65 -8.74 -10.73
C GLN A 139 -4.25 -7.53 -9.88
N PHE A 140 -4.63 -7.54 -8.60
CA PHE A 140 -4.28 -6.51 -7.62
C PHE A 140 -2.77 -6.41 -7.47
N ASP A 141 -2.08 -7.52 -7.21
CA ASP A 141 -0.65 -7.55 -6.96
C ASP A 141 0.14 -7.09 -8.19
N GLU A 142 -0.23 -7.57 -9.38
CA GLU A 142 0.43 -7.17 -10.63
C GLU A 142 0.23 -5.68 -10.94
N THR A 143 -0.98 -5.15 -10.72
CA THR A 143 -1.27 -3.73 -10.95
C THR A 143 -0.49 -2.85 -9.97
N LEU A 144 -0.49 -3.20 -8.69
CA LEU A 144 0.25 -2.44 -7.67
C LEU A 144 1.74 -2.47 -7.96
N LYS A 145 2.30 -3.64 -8.25
CA LYS A 145 3.71 -3.81 -8.64
C LYS A 145 4.08 -2.91 -9.82
N GLU A 146 3.26 -2.89 -10.88
CA GLU A 146 3.52 -2.06 -12.06
C GLU A 146 3.52 -0.56 -11.72
N VAL A 147 2.60 -0.11 -10.86
CA VAL A 147 2.56 1.29 -10.40
C VAL A 147 3.75 1.62 -9.49
N GLU A 148 4.12 0.71 -8.58
CA GLU A 148 5.26 0.88 -7.68
C GLU A 148 6.57 1.04 -8.46
N GLU A 149 6.78 0.16 -9.44
CA GLU A 149 8.00 0.12 -10.24
C GLU A 149 8.11 1.28 -11.25
N ASN A 150 7.00 1.63 -11.92
CA ASN A 150 7.03 2.59 -13.03
C ASN A 150 6.65 4.02 -12.65
N GLN A 151 5.96 4.22 -11.52
CA GLN A 151 5.49 5.55 -11.09
C GLN A 151 6.03 5.91 -9.71
N PHE A 152 5.77 5.09 -8.69
CA PHE A 152 6.07 5.50 -7.31
C PHE A 152 7.56 5.52 -7.00
N TYR A 153 8.36 4.67 -7.65
CA TYR A 153 9.82 4.76 -7.55
C TYR A 153 10.32 6.18 -7.89
N ASP A 154 9.83 6.76 -8.99
CA ASP A 154 10.22 8.10 -9.44
C ASP A 154 9.66 9.20 -8.54
N ASP A 155 8.45 9.03 -8.03
CA ASP A 155 7.85 9.97 -7.10
C ASP A 155 8.62 10.00 -5.76
N ILE A 156 8.99 8.86 -5.17
CA ILE A 156 9.79 8.81 -3.94
C ILE A 156 11.16 9.43 -4.18
N TRP A 157 11.78 9.13 -5.32
CA TRP A 157 13.05 9.75 -5.69
C TRP A 157 12.93 11.27 -5.74
N THR A 158 11.92 11.78 -6.45
CA THR A 158 11.68 13.22 -6.62
C THR A 158 11.38 13.89 -5.30
N ILE A 159 10.46 13.34 -4.50
CA ILE A 159 10.10 13.86 -3.17
C ILE A 159 11.33 13.89 -2.28
N SER A 160 12.05 12.77 -2.15
CA SER A 160 13.22 12.70 -1.27
C SER A 160 14.32 13.67 -1.69
N LYS A 161 14.56 13.82 -3.00
CA LYS A 161 15.56 14.76 -3.52
C LYS A 161 15.19 16.21 -3.25
N GLN A 162 13.94 16.59 -3.52
CA GLN A 162 13.47 17.95 -3.24
C GLN A 162 13.44 18.25 -1.74
N MET A 163 13.06 17.29 -0.90
CA MET A 163 13.11 17.44 0.55
C MET A 163 14.54 17.65 1.05
N VAL A 164 15.55 16.95 0.50
CA VAL A 164 16.97 17.22 0.81
C VAL A 164 17.36 18.66 0.48
N ASP A 165 16.95 19.15 -0.69
CA ASP A 165 17.28 20.51 -1.14
C ASP A 165 16.55 21.58 -0.30
N GLN A 166 15.27 21.37 0.01
CA GLN A 166 14.47 22.24 0.89
C GLN A 166 15.04 22.31 2.31
N MET A 167 15.45 21.17 2.90
CA MET A 167 16.07 21.15 4.22
C MET A 167 17.43 21.85 4.22
N GLN A 168 18.19 21.76 3.12
CA GLN A 168 19.45 22.50 2.98
C GLN A 168 19.22 24.00 2.92
N GLU A 169 18.23 24.44 2.14
CA GLU A 169 17.87 25.86 2.03
C GLU A 169 17.42 26.41 3.40
N LEU A 170 16.54 25.66 4.09
CA LEU A 170 16.09 26.01 5.42
C LEU A 170 17.24 26.13 6.42
N TYR A 171 18.18 25.17 6.41
CA TYR A 171 19.37 25.19 7.27
C TYR A 171 20.21 26.46 7.08
N MET A 172 20.37 26.92 5.83
CA MET A 172 21.17 28.10 5.50
C MET A 172 20.47 29.43 5.85
N ASN A 173 19.14 29.46 5.81
CA ASN A 173 18.35 30.68 5.92
C ASN A 173 17.84 30.95 7.34
N THR A 174 17.74 29.94 8.20
CA THR A 174 17.28 30.12 9.59
C THR A 174 18.44 30.47 10.52
N GLU A 175 18.19 31.29 11.54
CA GLU A 175 19.14 31.51 12.64
C GLU A 175 18.89 30.58 13.83
N ASN A 176 17.76 29.87 13.82
CA ASN A 176 17.33 29.02 14.91
C ASN A 176 18.07 27.67 14.93
N GLU A 177 18.92 27.46 15.94
CA GLU A 177 19.72 26.24 16.09
C GLU A 177 18.88 24.97 16.22
N GLN A 178 17.70 25.03 16.87
CA GLN A 178 16.79 23.88 16.96
C GLN A 178 16.27 23.46 15.58
N VAL A 179 15.94 24.44 14.73
CA VAL A 179 15.50 24.19 13.35
C VAL A 179 16.65 23.70 12.48
N LYS A 180 17.86 24.25 12.64
CA LYS A 180 19.05 23.77 11.92
C LYS A 180 19.35 22.32 12.22
N GLU A 181 19.32 21.94 13.50
CA GLU A 181 19.55 20.56 13.90
C GLU A 181 18.52 19.62 13.26
N ALA A 182 17.23 19.96 13.35
CA ALA A 182 16.16 19.18 12.76
C ALA A 182 16.25 19.10 11.22
N ALA A 183 16.57 20.21 10.55
CA ALA A 183 16.76 20.24 9.09
C ALA A 183 17.91 19.34 8.65
N ASN A 184 19.05 19.38 9.36
CA ASN A 184 20.20 18.51 9.08
C ASN A 184 19.85 17.01 9.25
N LEU A 185 19.11 16.67 10.30
CA LEU A 185 18.65 15.28 10.52
C LEU A 185 17.64 14.83 9.46
N ASN A 186 16.73 15.71 9.04
CA ASN A 186 15.80 15.41 7.94
C ASN A 186 16.53 15.23 6.62
N GLN A 187 17.56 16.04 6.37
CA GLN A 187 18.42 15.87 5.20
C GLN A 187 19.13 14.52 5.21
N ALA A 188 19.62 14.06 6.37
CA ALA A 188 20.18 12.72 6.53
C ALA A 188 19.12 11.63 6.30
N TYR A 189 17.92 11.78 6.86
CA TYR A 189 16.80 10.84 6.67
C TYR A 189 16.44 10.63 5.20
N PHE A 190 16.22 11.71 4.43
CA PHE A 190 15.94 11.60 3.00
C PHE A 190 17.17 11.16 2.18
N SER A 191 18.39 11.46 2.65
CA SER A 191 19.61 10.94 2.04
C SER A 191 19.76 9.42 2.19
N VAL A 192 19.32 8.84 3.31
CA VAL A 192 19.25 7.37 3.47
C VAL A 192 18.30 6.78 2.43
N ILE A 193 17.11 7.38 2.26
CA ILE A 193 16.11 6.93 1.29
C ILE A 193 16.67 6.97 -0.13
N LEU A 194 17.29 8.09 -0.54
CA LEU A 194 17.93 8.21 -1.85
C LEU A 194 19.07 7.22 -2.04
N SER A 195 19.84 6.93 -1.00
CA SER A 195 20.94 5.94 -1.04
C SER A 195 20.44 4.50 -1.14
N LEU A 196 19.25 4.20 -0.62
CA LEU A 196 18.59 2.90 -0.79
C LEU A 196 17.98 2.75 -2.18
N LEU A 197 17.47 3.85 -2.76
CA LEU A 197 16.98 3.86 -4.14
C LEU A 197 18.14 3.74 -5.14
N SER A 198 19.24 4.46 -4.91
CA SER A 198 20.38 4.53 -5.84
C SER A 198 20.92 3.14 -6.21
N PRO A 199 20.89 2.75 -7.50
CA PRO A 199 21.35 1.43 -7.91
C PRO A 199 22.88 1.32 -7.84
N SER A 200 23.37 0.13 -7.49
CA SER A 200 24.80 -0.20 -7.57
C SER A 200 25.18 -0.72 -8.96
N GLU A 201 26.48 -0.70 -9.28
CA GLU A 201 26.97 -1.22 -10.57
C GLU A 201 26.62 -2.71 -10.79
N GLU A 202 26.46 -3.48 -9.71
CA GLU A 202 26.06 -4.89 -9.77
C GLU A 202 24.63 -5.07 -10.29
N GLN A 203 23.77 -4.05 -10.15
CA GLN A 203 22.35 -4.07 -10.52
C GLN A 203 22.08 -3.65 -11.98
N LEU A 204 23.12 -3.28 -12.75
CA LEU A 204 23.01 -2.91 -14.18
C LEU A 204 22.87 -4.11 -15.13
N ASN A 205 23.35 -5.29 -14.71
CA ASN A 205 23.36 -6.52 -15.53
C ASN A 205 23.16 -7.77 -14.66
N SER A 206 22.37 -7.67 -13.60
CA SER A 206 22.12 -8.79 -12.70
C SER A 206 21.21 -9.82 -13.37
N THR A 207 21.80 -10.83 -14.01
CA THR A 207 21.10 -12.07 -14.33
C THR A 207 21.20 -12.98 -13.11
N GLN A 208 20.16 -13.07 -12.29
CA GLN A 208 20.07 -14.12 -11.28
C GLN A 208 19.07 -15.18 -11.73
N GLU A 209 19.50 -16.43 -11.71
CA GLU A 209 18.59 -17.57 -11.80
C GLU A 209 17.82 -17.65 -10.48
N SER A 210 16.48 -17.57 -10.52
CA SER A 210 15.67 -17.92 -9.35
C SER A 210 15.41 -19.43 -9.34
N ASP A 211 15.59 -20.06 -8.18
CA ASP A 211 15.24 -21.46 -7.91
C ASP A 211 13.72 -21.67 -7.73
N THR A 212 12.91 -20.65 -8.03
CA THR A 212 11.45 -20.75 -7.87
C THR A 212 10.84 -21.33 -9.12
N THR A 213 10.27 -22.53 -9.01
CA THR A 213 9.22 -22.99 -9.92
C THR A 213 8.15 -21.92 -9.97
N GLY A 214 8.01 -21.22 -11.09
CA GLY A 214 6.96 -20.22 -11.29
C GLY A 214 5.58 -20.84 -11.02
N SER A 215 4.58 -19.99 -10.78
CA SER A 215 3.20 -20.41 -10.47
C SER A 215 2.68 -21.49 -11.46
N PHE A 216 3.19 -21.48 -12.70
CA PHE A 216 2.87 -22.42 -13.79
C PHE A 216 3.77 -23.67 -13.94
N GLY A 217 4.72 -23.93 -13.04
CA GLY A 217 5.48 -25.20 -13.01
C GLY A 217 6.41 -25.42 -14.20
N LEU A 218 6.72 -24.34 -14.91
CA LEU A 218 7.82 -24.25 -15.86
C LEU A 218 9.03 -23.64 -15.13
N PRO A 219 10.27 -24.00 -15.49
CA PRO A 219 11.44 -23.20 -15.10
C PRO A 219 11.26 -21.83 -15.73
N GLU A 220 10.78 -20.88 -14.93
CA GLU A 220 10.75 -19.48 -15.30
C GLU A 220 12.14 -18.97 -14.96
N ILE A 221 12.99 -18.80 -15.97
CA ILE A 221 14.14 -17.92 -15.84
C ILE A 221 13.51 -16.53 -15.66
N VAL A 222 13.26 -16.15 -14.41
CA VAL A 222 12.96 -14.76 -14.10
C VAL A 222 14.28 -14.05 -14.28
N GLU A 223 14.52 -13.52 -15.48
CA GLU A 223 15.45 -12.41 -15.64
C GLU A 223 15.01 -11.37 -14.62
N ILE A 224 15.73 -11.26 -13.50
CA ILE A 224 15.50 -10.16 -12.57
C ILE A 224 15.77 -8.90 -13.39
N ASN A 225 14.71 -8.16 -13.70
CA ASN A 225 14.80 -6.93 -14.47
C ASN A 225 15.82 -6.03 -13.77
N SER A 226 16.98 -5.91 -14.41
CA SER A 226 18.10 -5.08 -13.99
C SER A 226 17.79 -3.63 -14.34
N PHE A 227 18.46 -2.69 -13.68
CA PHE A 227 18.34 -1.28 -14.07
C PHE A 227 18.89 -1.09 -15.48
N THR A 228 18.18 -0.31 -16.29
CA THR A 228 18.74 0.17 -17.56
C THR A 228 19.86 1.17 -17.29
N GLN A 229 20.76 1.40 -18.26
CA GLN A 229 21.79 2.44 -18.12
C GLN A 229 21.17 3.83 -17.90
N GLU A 230 20.05 4.14 -18.56
CA GLU A 230 19.33 5.40 -18.37
C GLU A 230 18.82 5.56 -16.94
N GLU A 231 18.23 4.51 -16.37
CA GLU A 231 17.76 4.55 -14.98
C GLU A 231 18.93 4.60 -14.00
N PHE A 232 20.01 3.87 -14.26
CA PHE A 232 21.20 3.93 -13.44
C PHE A 232 21.77 5.34 -13.38
N ASP A 233 21.92 6.00 -14.52
CA ASP A 233 22.43 7.38 -14.60
C ASP A 233 21.46 8.38 -13.96
N LYS A 234 20.15 8.17 -14.13
CA LYS A 234 19.09 9.02 -13.55
C LYS A 234 19.05 8.94 -12.02
N TYR A 235 19.22 7.75 -11.47
CA TYR A 235 19.04 7.47 -10.04
C TYR A 235 20.37 7.43 -9.26
N GLN A 236 21.38 8.21 -9.67
CA GLN A 236 22.59 8.38 -8.86
C GLN A 236 22.43 9.45 -7.79
N TYR A 237 22.83 9.13 -6.56
CA TYR A 237 22.84 10.07 -5.45
C TYR A 237 24.20 10.09 -4.74
N GLU A 238 24.79 11.28 -4.64
CA GLU A 238 25.97 11.52 -3.80
C GLU A 238 25.54 12.18 -2.49
N VAL A 239 25.86 11.52 -1.38
CA VAL A 239 25.54 12.03 -0.05
C VAL A 239 26.46 13.20 0.30
N PRO A 240 25.93 14.36 0.75
CA PRO A 240 26.74 15.48 1.20
C PRO A 240 27.72 15.10 2.31
N SER A 241 28.96 15.60 2.22
CA SER A 241 30.08 15.14 3.05
C SER A 241 29.88 15.29 4.57
N TYR A 242 29.09 16.27 5.01
CA TYR A 242 28.88 16.56 6.43
C TYR A 242 27.83 15.65 7.10
N ILE A 243 26.98 14.96 6.33
CA ILE A 243 26.05 13.92 6.81
C ILE A 243 26.45 12.51 6.38
N LYS A 244 27.48 12.39 5.53
CA LYS A 244 27.88 11.14 4.89
C LYS A 244 28.13 10.00 5.88
N ASP A 245 28.87 10.24 6.95
CA ASP A 245 29.20 9.19 7.92
C ASP A 245 27.94 8.60 8.59
N GLN A 246 26.97 9.45 8.94
CA GLN A 246 25.71 9.02 9.56
C GLN A 246 24.85 8.23 8.56
N VAL A 247 24.70 8.75 7.33
CA VAL A 247 23.91 8.12 6.27
C VAL A 247 24.51 6.78 5.85
N ASP A 248 25.81 6.72 5.58
CA ASP A 248 26.51 5.49 5.18
C ASP A 248 26.41 4.42 6.28
N THR A 249 26.50 4.82 7.55
CA THR A 249 26.37 3.88 8.68
C THR A 249 24.94 3.33 8.78
N GLU A 250 23.92 4.17 8.63
CA GLU A 250 22.52 3.74 8.65
C GLU A 250 22.23 2.80 7.47
N VAL A 251 22.62 3.18 6.25
CA VAL A 251 22.45 2.36 5.04
C VAL A 251 23.18 1.02 5.16
N ALA A 252 24.41 1.00 5.70
CA ALA A 252 25.15 -0.22 5.93
C ALA A 252 24.46 -1.13 6.97
N THR A 253 23.78 -0.55 7.96
CA THR A 253 23.02 -1.30 8.96
C THR A 253 21.76 -1.92 8.34
N ILE A 254 21.03 -1.15 7.53
CA ILE A 254 19.88 -1.64 6.75
C ILE A 254 20.28 -2.80 5.84
N LYS A 255 21.36 -2.65 5.07
CA LYS A 255 21.84 -3.68 4.11
C LYS A 255 22.38 -4.95 4.78
N LYS A 256 22.72 -4.92 6.07
CA LYS A 256 23.14 -6.10 6.83
C LYS A 256 21.96 -7.00 7.24
N HIS A 257 20.75 -6.45 7.32
CA HIS A 257 19.55 -7.16 7.76
C HIS A 257 19.65 -7.85 9.13
N GLN A 258 20.44 -7.28 10.05
CA GLN A 258 20.72 -7.88 11.35
C GLN A 258 19.74 -7.41 12.44
N GLY A 259 18.54 -8.01 12.47
CA GLY A 259 17.61 -7.94 13.61
C GLY A 259 17.50 -6.56 14.28
N PHE A 260 17.34 -6.56 15.61
CA PHE A 260 17.30 -5.32 16.39
C PHE A 260 18.67 -4.69 16.57
N SER A 261 18.79 -3.41 16.22
CA SER A 261 19.96 -2.55 16.46
C SER A 261 19.53 -1.09 16.57
N PRO A 262 20.27 -0.23 17.29
CA PRO A 262 19.96 1.20 17.33
C PRO A 262 20.15 1.86 15.96
N SER A 263 19.18 2.69 15.56
CA SER A 263 19.33 3.61 14.43
C SER A 263 20.27 4.75 14.80
N VAL A 264 21.21 5.07 13.92
CA VAL A 264 22.15 6.19 14.12
C VAL A 264 21.42 7.53 14.05
N LEU A 265 20.35 7.62 13.27
CA LEU A 265 19.60 8.85 13.06
C LEU A 265 18.52 9.09 14.12
N PHE A 266 17.87 8.02 14.60
CA PHE A 266 16.71 8.15 15.51
C PHE A 266 17.01 7.77 16.96
N GLY A 267 18.13 7.10 17.22
CA GLY A 267 18.60 6.76 18.57
C GLY A 267 17.85 5.61 19.27
N TYR A 268 16.76 5.12 18.70
CA TYR A 268 16.02 3.95 19.21
C TYR A 268 16.31 2.68 18.37
N ASP A 269 16.00 1.52 18.94
CA ASP A 269 16.20 0.21 18.29
C ASP A 269 15.15 -0.05 17.20
N GLU A 270 15.62 -0.40 16.00
CA GLU A 270 14.83 -0.82 14.84
C GLU A 270 15.17 -2.27 14.47
N ASP A 271 14.19 -3.01 13.94
CA ASP A 271 14.40 -4.35 13.40
C ASP A 271 14.82 -4.28 11.91
N PHE A 272 16.12 -4.25 11.68
CA PHE A 272 16.69 -4.21 10.33
C PHE A 272 16.48 -5.51 9.53
N SER A 273 16.03 -6.62 10.15
CA SER A 273 15.65 -7.83 9.42
C SER A 273 14.39 -7.63 8.55
N GLN A 274 13.58 -6.61 8.85
CA GLN A 274 12.36 -6.29 8.09
C GLN A 274 12.63 -5.70 6.71
N TYR A 275 13.88 -5.33 6.42
CA TYR A 275 14.30 -4.70 5.17
C TYR A 275 14.71 -5.72 4.09
N ILE A 276 14.54 -7.02 4.36
CA ILE A 276 14.76 -8.09 3.37
C ILE A 276 13.59 -8.09 2.37
N PRO A 277 13.82 -7.83 1.07
CA PRO A 277 12.76 -7.88 0.06
C PRO A 277 12.09 -9.26 -0.01
N ARG A 278 10.77 -9.28 -0.12
CA ARG A 278 9.94 -10.51 -0.12
C ARG A 278 8.74 -10.36 -1.07
N GLY A 279 8.12 -11.48 -1.44
CA GLY A 279 6.93 -11.46 -2.31
C GLY A 279 7.22 -10.91 -3.71
N HIS A 280 6.36 -10.05 -4.26
CA HIS A 280 6.56 -9.47 -5.59
C HIS A 280 7.76 -8.52 -5.69
N TYR A 281 8.26 -8.01 -4.56
CA TYR A 281 9.39 -7.10 -4.54
C TYR A 281 10.73 -7.74 -4.94
N THR A 282 10.80 -9.08 -5.00
CA THR A 282 12.01 -9.79 -5.44
C THR A 282 12.13 -9.92 -6.97
N ARG A 283 11.11 -9.48 -7.72
CA ARG A 283 11.02 -9.68 -9.17
C ARG A 283 11.90 -8.75 -10.01
N SER A 284 12.37 -7.63 -9.46
CA SER A 284 13.31 -6.72 -10.12
C SER A 284 14.25 -6.05 -9.12
N GLU A 285 15.43 -5.62 -9.56
CA GLU A 285 16.36 -4.87 -8.70
C GLU A 285 15.76 -3.52 -8.27
N LYS A 286 14.96 -2.92 -9.16
CA LYS A 286 14.24 -1.68 -8.89
C LYS A 286 13.23 -1.84 -7.75
N LEU A 287 12.46 -2.92 -7.75
CA LEU A 287 11.51 -3.22 -6.67
C LEU A 287 12.20 -3.57 -5.35
N LYS A 288 13.38 -4.20 -5.37
CA LYS A 288 14.18 -4.44 -4.15
C LYS A 288 14.61 -3.12 -3.50
N ASN A 289 15.14 -2.19 -4.30
CA ASN A 289 15.53 -0.86 -3.81
C ASN A 289 14.31 -0.07 -3.32
N TYR A 290 13.20 -0.11 -4.08
CA TYR A 290 11.93 0.50 -3.68
C TYR A 290 11.43 -0.03 -2.33
N PHE A 291 11.43 -1.35 -2.15
CA PHE A 291 10.99 -1.99 -0.92
C PHE A 291 11.78 -1.46 0.28
N GLN A 292 13.12 -1.45 0.21
CA GLN A 292 13.94 -0.97 1.33
C GLN A 292 13.66 0.49 1.67
N ALA A 293 13.54 1.35 0.66
CA ALA A 293 13.22 2.76 0.82
C ALA A 293 11.82 2.97 1.45
N LEU A 294 10.79 2.31 0.90
CA LEU A 294 9.43 2.42 1.40
C LEU A 294 9.29 1.83 2.81
N MET A 295 9.99 0.72 3.10
CA MET A 295 10.06 0.13 4.43
C MET A 295 10.68 1.12 5.43
N TYR A 296 11.76 1.80 5.08
CA TYR A 296 12.36 2.84 5.93
C TYR A 296 11.36 3.98 6.19
N MET A 297 10.67 4.45 5.15
CA MET A 297 9.66 5.52 5.26
C MET A 297 8.43 5.13 6.10
N GLY A 298 8.06 3.86 6.10
CA GLY A 298 6.92 3.34 6.86
C GLY A 298 7.26 2.79 8.24
N ARG A 299 8.55 2.60 8.57
CA ARG A 299 9.00 2.08 9.87
C ARG A 299 9.56 3.16 10.77
N MET A 300 10.37 4.05 10.22
CA MET A 300 10.96 5.13 11.01
C MET A 300 9.87 6.11 11.42
N THR A 301 9.77 6.32 12.73
CA THR A 301 8.72 7.10 13.37
C THR A 301 9.36 8.29 14.05
N PHE A 302 8.89 9.49 13.72
CA PHE A 302 9.23 10.69 14.47
C PHE A 302 8.31 10.74 15.70
N LEU A 303 8.81 10.22 16.81
CA LEU A 303 8.08 9.98 18.04
C LEU A 303 7.53 11.29 18.63
N LEU A 304 6.23 11.26 18.93
CA LEU A 304 5.50 12.35 19.55
C LEU A 304 5.64 12.31 21.08
N ASN A 305 5.51 11.11 21.65
CA ASN A 305 5.37 10.90 23.09
C ASN A 305 6.56 10.20 23.71
N GLU A 306 6.80 10.52 24.98
CA GLU A 306 7.78 9.80 25.77
C GLU A 306 7.20 8.44 26.14
N GLY A 307 8.04 7.42 26.21
CA GLY A 307 7.53 6.06 26.21
C GLY A 307 8.51 5.02 26.71
N ILE A 308 8.42 3.83 26.11
CA ILE A 308 9.32 2.70 26.40
C ILE A 308 10.73 2.95 25.81
N VAL A 309 10.82 3.84 24.83
CA VAL A 309 12.10 4.30 24.28
C VAL A 309 12.85 5.14 25.32
N GLN A 310 14.09 4.76 25.63
CA GLN A 310 14.93 5.53 26.56
C GLN A 310 15.45 6.80 25.89
N ASN A 311 15.36 7.93 26.60
CA ASN A 311 15.80 9.25 26.15
C ASN A 311 15.20 9.68 24.79
N PRO A 312 13.87 9.68 24.66
CA PRO A 312 13.24 9.96 23.39
C PRO A 312 13.44 11.47 23.12
N GLU A 313 14.18 11.79 22.06
CA GLU A 313 14.44 13.17 21.63
C GLU A 313 13.20 13.78 20.97
N ASN A 314 12.04 13.65 21.61
CA ASN A 314 10.72 13.91 21.02
C ASN A 314 10.51 15.35 20.61
N ILE A 315 11.10 16.31 21.32
CA ILE A 315 11.09 17.71 20.89
C ILE A 315 11.81 17.83 19.55
N LYS A 316 12.97 17.19 19.41
CA LYS A 316 13.74 17.18 18.17
C LYS A 316 13.00 16.44 17.05
N GLN A 317 12.46 15.25 17.33
CA GLN A 317 11.72 14.46 16.34
C GLN A 317 10.39 15.13 15.95
N THR A 318 9.68 15.77 16.87
CA THR A 318 8.49 16.56 16.55
C THR A 318 8.87 17.80 15.73
N THR A 319 10.02 18.43 16.01
CA THR A 319 10.53 19.53 15.17
C THR A 319 10.84 19.02 13.76
N GLN A 320 11.49 17.86 13.63
CA GLN A 320 11.72 17.22 12.33
C GLN A 320 10.42 16.95 11.58
N ALA A 321 9.41 16.39 12.25
CA ALA A 321 8.11 16.13 11.66
C ALA A 321 7.36 17.42 11.25
N LEU A 322 7.47 18.49 12.04
CA LEU A 322 6.96 19.81 11.69
C LEU A 322 7.58 20.30 10.39
N LEU A 323 8.91 20.26 10.27
CA LEU A 323 9.61 20.71 9.06
C LEU A 323 9.22 19.87 7.84
N ILE A 324 9.09 18.55 8.00
CA ILE A 324 8.67 17.67 6.90
C ILE A 324 7.28 18.03 6.40
N ALA A 325 6.31 18.15 7.31
CA ALA A 325 4.94 18.45 6.97
C ALA A 325 4.78 19.83 6.31
N ASP A 326 5.45 20.84 6.87
CA ASP A 326 5.39 22.21 6.37
C ASP A 326 6.06 22.33 4.99
N GLN A 327 7.29 21.82 4.83
CA GLN A 327 8.00 21.88 3.55
C GLN A 327 7.32 21.05 2.44
N LEU A 328 6.69 19.93 2.80
CA LEU A 328 5.88 19.17 1.85
C LEU A 328 4.67 19.98 1.37
N HIS A 329 3.99 20.68 2.29
CA HIS A 329 2.80 21.48 1.96
C HIS A 329 3.14 22.75 1.18
N GLU A 330 4.26 23.42 1.48
CA GLU A 330 4.72 24.59 0.72
C GLU A 330 4.94 24.27 -0.77
N ASN A 331 5.30 23.02 -1.09
CA ASN A 331 5.46 22.55 -2.46
C ASN A 331 4.25 21.70 -2.92
N GLN A 332 3.25 22.38 -3.48
CA GLN A 332 2.00 21.75 -3.94
C GLN A 332 2.20 20.58 -4.92
N ASP A 333 3.27 20.57 -5.71
CA ASP A 333 3.53 19.49 -6.64
C ASP A 333 4.07 18.24 -5.92
N LEU A 334 4.90 18.42 -4.88
CA LEU A 334 5.33 17.33 -4.02
C LEU A 334 4.20 16.80 -3.15
N GLU A 335 3.39 17.69 -2.57
CA GLU A 335 2.22 17.32 -1.80
C GLU A 335 1.27 16.44 -2.63
N LYS A 336 0.96 16.83 -3.87
CA LYS A 336 0.11 16.03 -4.77
C LYS A 336 0.71 14.68 -5.11
N LYS A 337 2.04 14.59 -5.29
CA LYS A 337 2.72 13.30 -5.54
C LYS A 337 2.60 12.39 -4.33
N TRP A 338 2.92 12.91 -3.15
CA TRP A 338 2.80 12.17 -1.90
C TRP A 338 1.35 11.73 -1.65
N GLN A 339 0.38 12.63 -1.81
CA GLN A 339 -1.04 12.35 -1.64
C GLN A 339 -1.52 11.28 -2.63
N ARG A 340 -1.14 11.38 -3.91
CA ARG A 340 -1.48 10.36 -4.92
C ARG A 340 -0.95 8.99 -4.53
N MET A 341 0.31 8.91 -4.10
CA MET A 341 0.89 7.66 -3.63
C MET A 341 0.11 7.12 -2.42
N TYR A 342 -0.17 7.98 -1.44
CA TYR A 342 -0.90 7.60 -0.23
C TYR A 342 -2.33 7.12 -0.53
N GLU A 343 -3.07 7.82 -1.40
CA GLU A 343 -4.43 7.47 -1.79
C GLU A 343 -4.48 6.14 -2.54
N ILE A 344 -3.59 5.92 -3.50
CA ILE A 344 -3.56 4.67 -4.28
C ILE A 344 -3.15 3.50 -3.39
N THR A 345 -2.07 3.66 -2.62
CA THR A 345 -1.65 2.60 -1.69
C THR A 345 -2.73 2.32 -0.65
N SER A 346 -3.41 3.33 -0.09
CA SER A 346 -4.48 3.11 0.88
C SER A 346 -5.74 2.47 0.29
N TYR A 347 -6.04 2.71 -0.98
CA TYR A 347 -7.08 1.98 -1.70
C TYR A 347 -6.78 0.48 -1.75
N TYR A 348 -5.52 0.12 -1.95
CA TYR A 348 -5.09 -1.27 -2.09
C TYR A 348 -4.90 -1.97 -0.73
N VAL A 349 -4.15 -1.37 0.19
CA VAL A 349 -3.69 -2.03 1.44
C VAL A 349 -4.23 -1.38 2.72
N GLY A 350 -5.21 -0.47 2.61
CA GLY A 350 -5.86 0.16 3.75
C GLY A 350 -5.17 1.46 4.23
N ILE A 351 -5.86 2.18 5.10
CA ILE A 351 -5.36 3.45 5.67
C ILE A 351 -4.37 3.14 6.80
N SER A 352 -3.34 3.96 6.94
CA SER A 352 -2.43 3.87 8.10
C SER A 352 -3.11 4.43 9.36
N ASP A 353 -2.85 3.83 10.52
CA ASP A 353 -3.25 4.38 11.81
C ASP A 353 -2.19 5.36 12.39
N ASP A 354 -1.06 5.57 11.72
CA ASP A 354 -0.01 6.50 12.12
C ASP A 354 -0.37 7.95 11.76
N LEU A 355 0.21 8.93 12.47
CA LEU A 355 0.07 10.34 12.07
C LEU A 355 0.81 10.57 10.76
N SER A 356 0.19 11.32 9.86
CA SER A 356 0.71 11.65 8.53
C SER A 356 1.19 13.10 8.44
N PRO A 357 1.91 13.49 7.36
CA PRO A 357 2.24 14.89 7.10
C PRO A 357 1.01 15.81 7.09
N VAL A 358 -0.14 15.31 6.61
CA VAL A 358 -1.42 16.05 6.63
C VAL A 358 -1.84 16.33 8.06
N ASP A 359 -1.73 15.35 8.95
CA ASP A 359 -2.12 15.52 10.34
C ASP A 359 -1.30 16.60 11.06
N TYR A 360 0.00 16.59 10.81
CA TYR A 360 0.92 17.59 11.34
C TYR A 360 0.63 18.96 10.75
N PHE A 361 0.41 19.08 9.45
CA PHE A 361 0.12 20.35 8.80
C PHE A 361 -1.17 21.00 9.34
N GLU A 362 -2.25 20.21 9.52
CA GLU A 362 -3.49 20.71 10.13
C GLU A 362 -3.26 21.28 11.55
N SER A 363 -2.47 20.58 12.36
CA SER A 363 -2.13 21.00 13.72
C SER A 363 -1.21 22.23 13.73
N ILE A 364 -0.24 22.30 12.81
CA ILE A 364 0.64 23.47 12.61
C ILE A 364 -0.21 24.69 12.25
N ASN A 365 -1.11 24.58 11.27
CA ASN A 365 -1.95 25.68 10.83
C ASN A 365 -2.87 26.19 11.95
N THR A 366 -3.29 25.32 12.86
CA THR A 366 -4.08 25.71 14.06
C THR A 366 -3.26 26.57 15.05
N ILE A 367 -1.95 26.33 15.13
CA ILE A 367 -1.05 27.02 16.08
C ILE A 367 -0.51 28.32 15.50
N PHE A 368 -0.02 28.28 14.26
CA PHE A 368 0.63 29.43 13.61
C PHE A 368 -0.35 30.37 12.91
N ASN A 369 -1.53 29.88 12.49
CA ASN A 369 -2.59 30.61 11.75
C ASN A 369 -2.16 31.29 10.43
N GLU A 370 -0.88 31.19 10.06
CA GLU A 370 -0.23 31.69 8.85
C GLU A 370 0.98 30.76 8.53
N ALA A 371 1.81 31.14 7.56
CA ALA A 371 3.06 30.43 7.26
C ALA A 371 3.98 30.36 8.50
N VAL A 372 4.70 29.25 8.64
CA VAL A 372 5.55 29.00 9.81
C VAL A 372 6.76 29.93 9.80
N ASP A 373 6.88 30.78 10.82
CA ASP A 373 8.14 31.48 11.09
C ASP A 373 9.07 30.58 11.92
N TYR A 374 10.04 29.97 11.23
CA TYR A 374 11.02 29.08 11.83
C TYR A 374 11.89 29.74 12.91
N ASN A 375 12.02 31.06 12.91
CA ASN A 375 12.78 31.76 13.97
C ASN A 375 12.02 31.80 15.29
N LEU A 376 10.69 31.62 15.26
CA LEU A 376 9.86 31.58 16.46
C LEU A 376 9.75 30.18 17.07
N VAL A 377 10.07 29.13 16.29
CA VAL A 377 10.01 27.74 16.74
C VAL A 377 10.84 27.54 18.01
N ASN A 378 10.22 27.03 19.06
CA ASN A 378 10.87 26.76 20.33
C ASN A 378 10.16 25.60 21.03
N THR A 379 10.75 25.12 22.13
CA THR A 379 10.22 24.00 22.91
C THR A 379 8.75 24.18 23.33
N ASP A 380 8.31 25.38 23.68
CA ASP A 380 6.93 25.62 24.12
C ASP A 380 5.94 25.48 22.96
N LEU A 381 6.27 25.97 21.76
CA LEU A 381 5.47 25.78 20.55
C LEU A 381 5.44 24.30 20.12
N ILE A 382 6.58 23.62 20.21
CA ILE A 382 6.63 22.18 19.90
C ILE A 382 5.78 21.39 20.91
N ASN A 383 5.78 21.76 22.19
CA ASN A 383 4.89 21.12 23.17
C ASN A 383 3.40 21.38 22.87
N GLN A 384 3.03 22.60 22.46
CA GLN A 384 1.66 22.89 22.03
C GLN A 384 1.25 22.03 20.81
N LEU A 385 2.16 21.85 19.85
CA LEU A 385 1.95 20.96 18.72
C LEU A 385 1.76 19.51 19.17
N ARG A 386 2.57 19.03 20.11
CA ARG A 386 2.44 17.68 20.68
C ARG A 386 1.12 17.47 21.40
N GLU A 387 0.69 18.45 22.20
CA GLU A 387 -0.60 18.43 22.89
C GLU A 387 -1.76 18.35 21.90
N ASN A 388 -1.75 19.18 20.85
CA ASN A 388 -2.79 19.16 19.82
C ASN A 388 -2.84 17.83 19.04
N LEU A 389 -1.67 17.28 18.67
CA LEU A 389 -1.59 15.99 17.98
C LEU A 389 -1.97 14.81 18.88
N ASN A 390 -1.86 14.96 20.20
CA ASN A 390 -2.24 13.92 21.14
C ASN A 390 -3.75 13.67 21.20
N ASP A 391 -4.57 14.65 20.82
CA ASP A 391 -6.02 14.47 20.69
C ASP A 391 -6.42 13.60 19.49
N LYS A 392 -5.51 13.39 18.53
CA LYS A 392 -5.74 12.49 17.38
C LYS A 392 -5.60 11.02 17.80
N LYS A 393 -6.20 10.09 17.05
CA LYS A 393 -6.18 8.65 17.37
C LYS A 393 -4.72 8.13 17.41
N SER A 394 -4.39 7.31 18.42
CA SER A 394 -3.10 6.61 18.50
C SER A 394 -3.06 5.39 17.55
N PRO A 395 -1.88 4.99 17.06
CA PRO A 395 -1.78 3.85 16.16
C PRO A 395 -2.27 2.57 16.85
N SER A 396 -3.01 1.72 16.11
CA SER A 396 -3.44 0.40 16.60
C SER A 396 -2.45 -0.72 16.24
N ILE A 397 -1.41 -0.39 15.47
CA ILE A 397 -0.31 -1.29 15.09
C ILE A 397 1.00 -0.68 15.57
N ILE A 398 1.81 -1.46 16.26
CA ILE A 398 3.15 -1.04 16.69
C ILE A 398 4.15 -1.64 15.73
N SER A 399 4.91 -0.78 15.08
CA SER A 399 5.93 -1.20 14.14
C SER A 399 7.21 -0.38 14.34
N GLY A 400 8.37 -1.01 14.20
CA GLY A 400 9.67 -0.31 14.22
C GLY A 400 10.22 0.08 15.59
N ILE A 401 9.45 0.00 16.68
CA ILE A 401 9.94 0.32 18.02
C ILE A 401 10.30 -0.97 18.75
N GLY A 402 11.56 -1.39 18.63
CA GLY A 402 12.05 -2.66 19.17
C GLY A 402 11.97 -2.84 20.68
N ALA A 403 11.65 -1.76 21.40
CA ALA A 403 11.51 -1.76 22.85
C ALA A 403 10.11 -2.15 23.35
N CYS A 404 9.08 -2.24 22.51
CA CYS A 404 7.74 -2.62 22.94
C CYS A 404 7.60 -4.15 23.04
N GLY A 405 7.76 -4.69 24.24
CA GLY A 405 7.32 -6.04 24.61
C GLY A 405 6.06 -5.95 25.47
N VAL A 406 4.94 -6.49 25.01
CA VAL A 406 3.73 -6.61 25.84
C VAL A 406 3.99 -7.69 26.89
N GLU A 407 4.26 -7.31 28.13
CA GLU A 407 4.31 -8.27 29.23
C GLU A 407 2.89 -8.82 29.49
N VAL A 408 2.69 -10.11 29.20
CA VAL A 408 1.40 -10.78 29.35
C VAL A 408 1.25 -11.30 30.78
N ASN A 409 0.51 -10.55 31.62
CA ASN A 409 0.07 -11.04 32.93
C ASN A 409 -1.44 -11.35 32.89
N LEU A 410 -1.77 -12.63 32.71
CA LEU A 410 -3.14 -13.14 32.55
C LEU A 410 -4.04 -12.96 33.79
N VAL A 411 -3.49 -12.54 34.93
CA VAL A 411 -4.21 -12.49 36.21
C VAL A 411 -4.60 -11.07 36.62
N SER A 412 -3.87 -10.04 36.18
CA SER A 412 -3.98 -8.67 36.69
C SER A 412 -4.70 -7.68 35.77
N GLY A 413 -4.97 -8.04 34.51
CA GLY A 413 -5.48 -7.09 33.50
C GLY A 413 -4.44 -6.04 33.08
N GLU A 414 -3.15 -6.24 33.40
CA GLU A 414 -2.05 -5.33 33.04
C GLU A 414 -1.70 -5.35 31.55
N ILE A 415 -2.26 -6.30 30.78
CA ILE A 415 -2.06 -6.46 29.33
C ILE A 415 -2.56 -5.22 28.58
N GLU A 416 -3.74 -4.71 28.91
CA GLU A 416 -4.35 -3.59 28.20
C GLU A 416 -3.56 -2.29 28.45
N LYS A 417 -3.05 -2.11 29.68
CA LYS A 417 -2.24 -0.96 30.08
C LYS A 417 -0.82 -1.00 29.48
N SER A 418 -0.22 -2.18 29.37
CA SER A 418 1.10 -2.32 28.75
C SER A 418 1.02 -2.11 27.23
N ALA A 419 -0.03 -2.64 26.58
CA ALA A 419 -0.31 -2.41 25.17
C ALA A 419 -0.65 -0.95 24.86
N GLU A 420 -1.51 -0.29 25.66
CA GLU A 420 -1.85 1.13 25.51
C GLU A 420 -0.62 2.04 25.62
N LYS A 421 0.24 1.79 26.62
CA LYS A 421 1.51 2.50 26.76
C LYS A 421 2.42 2.31 25.54
N CYS A 422 2.42 1.10 24.99
CA CYS A 422 3.17 0.71 23.81
C CYS A 422 2.65 1.44 22.54
N TYR A 423 1.33 1.52 22.34
CA TYR A 423 0.71 2.28 21.24
C TYR A 423 0.98 3.77 21.36
N ASP A 424 0.85 4.32 22.57
CA ASP A 424 1.13 5.73 22.83
C ASP A 424 2.61 6.07 22.62
N SER A 425 3.52 5.19 23.06
CA SER A 425 4.96 5.32 22.81
C SER A 425 5.31 5.29 21.32
N GLY A 426 4.47 4.66 20.48
CA GLY A 426 4.65 4.59 19.04
C GLY A 426 3.92 5.64 18.24
N LYS A 427 3.20 6.55 18.90
CA LYS A 427 2.54 7.66 18.24
C LYS A 427 3.57 8.65 17.72
N GLY A 428 3.45 9.01 16.46
CA GLY A 428 4.40 9.89 15.79
C GLY A 428 4.13 9.99 14.30
N LEU A 429 4.86 10.86 13.62
CA LEU A 429 4.81 10.94 12.16
C LEU A 429 5.46 9.69 11.57
N ARG A 430 4.81 9.06 10.60
CA ARG A 430 5.47 8.21 9.61
C ARG A 430 5.20 8.75 8.23
N PHE A 431 6.25 8.90 7.42
CA PHE A 431 6.10 9.51 6.11
C PHE A 431 5.25 8.65 5.16
N MET A 432 5.37 7.32 5.26
CA MET A 432 4.54 6.35 4.54
C MET A 432 4.08 5.24 5.51
N GLY A 433 3.32 5.62 6.54
CA GLY A 433 2.95 4.76 7.67
C GLY A 433 2.43 3.36 7.32
N GLN A 434 2.63 2.43 8.26
CA GLN A 434 2.25 1.03 8.04
C GLN A 434 0.76 0.84 8.14
N ARG A 435 0.27 -0.17 7.44
CA ARG A 435 -1.14 -0.36 7.17
C ARG A 435 -1.61 -1.68 7.74
N PHE A 436 -2.84 -1.67 8.20
CA PHE A 436 -3.53 -2.87 8.63
C PHE A 436 -3.89 -3.71 7.41
N VAL A 437 -3.26 -4.87 7.27
CA VAL A 437 -3.66 -5.86 6.29
C VAL A 437 -4.70 -6.77 6.93
N PRO A 438 -5.94 -6.84 6.39
CA PRO A 438 -6.99 -7.69 6.95
C PRO A 438 -6.57 -9.15 7.12
N ASP A 439 -5.72 -9.66 6.23
CA ASP A 439 -5.20 -11.02 6.33
C ASP A 439 -4.38 -11.22 7.61
N SER A 440 -3.55 -10.27 8.02
CA SER A 440 -2.80 -10.36 9.28
C SER A 440 -3.73 -10.36 10.52
N TYR A 441 -4.86 -9.67 10.43
CA TYR A 441 -5.85 -9.64 11.51
C TYR A 441 -6.75 -10.87 11.55
N ILE A 442 -7.15 -11.38 10.39
CA ILE A 442 -8.01 -12.55 10.28
C ILE A 442 -7.21 -13.83 10.54
N MET A 443 -5.94 -13.87 10.16
CA MET A 443 -5.13 -15.08 10.21
C MET A 443 -4.29 -15.25 11.48
N GLU A 444 -4.21 -14.25 12.38
CA GLU A 444 -3.41 -14.27 13.63
C GLU A 444 -2.10 -15.09 13.50
N GLN A 445 -1.33 -14.84 12.44
CA GLN A 445 -0.03 -15.48 12.18
C GLN A 445 1.11 -14.48 12.30
#